data_AF-A0A7W2EC69-F1
#
_entry.id   AF-A0A7W2EC69-F1
#
_cell.length_a   1.000
_cell.length_b   1.000
_cell.length_c   1.000
_cell.angle_alpha   90.00
_cell.angle_beta   90.00
_cell.angle_gamma   90.00
#
_symmetry.space_group_name_H-M   'P 1'
#
loop_
_entity.id
_entity.type
_entity.pdbx_description
1 polymer ?
#
loop_
_entity_poly.entity_id
_entity_poly.type
_entity_poly.pdbx_seq_one_letter_code
_entity_poly.pdbx_strand_id
1 'polypeptide(L)'
;HTHGLTPHDFAQAPRFSRFLRTLDKLLDGRVLVTHDSPTTWGFLVSEARRAMNAAARANRSRRGRGNRRRQRVGHVPKPTAIVDLLASARRQGHIPVDTRINAVANLVGVASTPPTASTERIGEPEADFSRGQTLKLVAMYLQLAPGGLVELNPEDLAPDAFGLQRSSIRVDAEKAPAVGANPGHLGKGGLLRGMEFVVSDDIALDPDELIDAGVRAGLTYREKVTRETSVTVTDAIQRGADLRGKAMHAHRKDIPIVSGDEFARLVGQMESAE
;
A
#
# COMPACT_ATOMS: atom_id res chain seq x y z
N HIS A 1 -15.61 17.22 -0.04
CA HIS A 1 -14.57 17.68 -0.98
C HIS A 1 -13.21 17.58 -0.28
N THR A 2 -12.28 16.77 -0.77
CA THR A 2 -11.02 16.45 -0.06
C THR A 2 -9.94 17.55 -0.21
N HIS A 3 -9.97 18.29 -1.32
CA HIS A 3 -8.92 19.26 -1.70
C HIS A 3 -9.46 20.60 -2.23
N GLY A 4 -10.77 20.86 -2.19
CA GLY A 4 -11.38 22.13 -2.65
C GLY A 4 -11.35 22.37 -4.17
N LEU A 5 -10.51 21.67 -4.93
CA LEU A 5 -10.42 21.79 -6.39
C LEU A 5 -11.65 21.25 -7.13
N THR A 6 -11.97 21.91 -8.24
CA THR A 6 -13.00 21.55 -9.21
C THR A 6 -12.39 20.89 -10.45
N PRO A 7 -13.17 20.17 -11.27
CA PRO A 7 -12.71 19.66 -12.56
C PRO A 7 -12.12 20.74 -13.50
N HIS A 8 -12.58 21.99 -13.39
CA HIS A 8 -12.11 23.09 -14.23
C HIS A 8 -10.66 23.49 -13.91
N ASP A 9 -10.27 23.45 -12.64
CA ASP A 9 -8.91 23.76 -12.20
C ASP A 9 -7.87 22.83 -12.86
N PHE A 10 -8.25 21.57 -13.11
CA PHE A 10 -7.39 20.60 -13.79
C PHE A 10 -7.28 20.81 -15.30
N ALA A 11 -8.28 21.44 -15.95
CA ALA A 11 -8.27 21.64 -17.39
C ALA A 11 -7.15 22.57 -17.86
N GLN A 12 -6.77 23.54 -17.00
CA GLN A 12 -5.70 24.50 -17.25
C GLN A 12 -4.37 24.11 -16.58
N ALA A 13 -4.37 23.05 -15.76
CA ALA A 13 -3.20 22.64 -15.00
C ALA A 13 -2.08 22.12 -15.92
N PRO A 14 -0.81 22.39 -15.60
CA PRO A 14 0.29 21.80 -16.36
C PRO A 14 0.31 20.28 -16.23
N ARG A 15 0.66 19.59 -17.33
CA ARG A 15 0.80 18.13 -17.33
C ARG A 15 1.92 17.66 -16.41
N PHE A 16 1.78 16.47 -15.84
CA PHE A 16 2.79 15.81 -15.00
C PHE A 16 4.20 15.81 -15.61
N SER A 17 4.31 15.56 -16.93
CA SER A 17 5.61 15.53 -17.63
C SER A 17 6.40 16.84 -17.59
N ARG A 18 5.75 17.98 -17.26
CA ARG A 18 6.43 19.26 -17.00
C ARG A 18 7.26 19.20 -15.73
N PHE A 19 6.82 18.46 -14.72
CA PHE A 19 7.40 18.42 -13.38
C PHE A 19 8.31 17.22 -13.13
N LEU A 20 8.26 16.19 -14.00
CA LEU A 20 8.97 14.94 -13.76
C LEU A 20 10.48 15.12 -13.52
N ARG A 21 11.20 15.93 -14.31
CA ARG A 21 12.62 16.22 -14.04
C ARG A 21 12.88 16.93 -12.71
N THR A 22 11.93 17.73 -12.25
CA THR A 22 12.04 18.40 -10.95
C THR A 22 11.84 17.38 -9.83
N LEU A 23 10.90 16.44 -10.01
CA LEU A 23 10.72 15.31 -9.10
C LEU A 23 11.94 14.40 -9.06
N ASP A 24 12.53 14.05 -10.21
CA ASP A 24 13.79 13.29 -10.31
C ASP A 24 14.86 13.95 -9.41
N LYS A 25 15.14 15.25 -9.62
CA LYS A 25 16.11 15.99 -8.81
C LYS A 25 15.78 16.07 -7.32
N LEU A 26 14.49 16.09 -6.97
CA LEU A 26 14.04 16.21 -5.59
C LEU A 26 14.17 14.89 -4.84
N LEU A 27 13.93 13.77 -5.51
CA LEU A 27 13.76 12.46 -4.88
C LEU A 27 14.95 11.52 -5.07
N ASP A 28 15.72 11.68 -6.14
CA ASP A 28 16.85 10.80 -6.44
C ASP A 28 17.90 10.83 -5.32
N GLY A 29 18.33 9.63 -4.89
CA GLY A 29 19.37 9.49 -3.87
C GLY A 29 18.93 9.88 -2.46
N ARG A 30 17.61 9.98 -2.20
CA ARG A 30 17.06 10.35 -0.90
C ARG A 30 16.03 9.35 -0.40
N VAL A 31 15.72 9.43 0.90
CA VAL A 31 14.57 8.73 1.49
C VAL A 31 13.29 9.48 1.16
N LEU A 32 12.32 8.78 0.57
CA LEU A 32 10.97 9.29 0.32
C LEU A 32 10.06 8.86 1.47
N VAL A 33 9.56 9.82 2.25
CA VAL A 33 8.56 9.54 3.29
C VAL A 33 7.15 9.66 2.69
N THR A 34 6.31 8.68 2.95
CA THR A 34 4.92 8.61 2.46
C THR A 34 3.96 8.23 3.58
N HIS A 35 2.69 8.62 3.47
CA HIS A 35 1.65 8.17 4.38
C HIS A 35 1.21 6.74 4.06
N ASP A 36 0.93 6.47 2.79
CA ASP A 36 0.51 5.17 2.24
C ASP A 36 1.33 4.92 0.98
N SER A 37 2.39 4.11 1.11
CA SER A 37 3.39 3.91 0.06
C SER A 37 2.82 3.22 -1.16
N PRO A 38 2.04 2.12 -1.07
CA PRO A 38 1.51 1.43 -2.24
C PRO A 38 0.77 2.34 -3.22
N THR A 39 -0.06 3.24 -2.68
CA THR A 39 -0.81 4.23 -3.46
C THR A 39 0.10 5.35 -3.97
N THR A 40 0.87 5.97 -3.06
CA THR A 40 1.67 7.17 -3.37
C THR A 40 2.80 6.86 -4.36
N TRP A 41 3.56 5.80 -4.09
CA TRP A 41 4.63 5.35 -4.96
C TRP A 41 4.09 4.77 -6.27
N GLY A 42 2.99 4.01 -6.23
CA GLY A 42 2.32 3.53 -7.44
C GLY A 42 1.87 4.64 -8.38
N PHE A 43 1.34 5.73 -7.84
CA PHE A 43 1.02 6.92 -8.63
C PHE A 43 2.28 7.52 -9.30
N LEU A 44 3.37 7.74 -8.55
CA LEU A 44 4.61 8.29 -9.08
C LEU A 44 5.21 7.42 -10.19
N VAL A 45 5.30 6.10 -9.96
CA VAL A 45 5.81 5.14 -10.94
C VAL A 45 4.94 5.13 -12.21
N SER A 46 3.61 5.06 -12.04
CA SER A 46 2.67 5.02 -13.16
C SER A 46 2.73 6.30 -13.99
N GLU A 47 2.64 7.48 -13.36
CA GLU A 47 2.65 8.76 -14.07
C GLU A 47 4.00 9.05 -14.76
N ALA A 48 5.11 8.70 -14.12
CA ALA A 48 6.43 8.79 -14.73
C ALA A 48 6.53 7.90 -15.98
N ARG A 49 6.09 6.64 -15.89
CA ARG A 49 6.05 5.71 -17.04
C ARG A 49 5.14 6.22 -18.14
N ARG A 50 3.95 6.75 -17.81
CA ARG A 50 3.02 7.34 -18.79
C ARG A 50 3.65 8.53 -19.51
N ALA A 51 4.30 9.43 -18.77
CA ALA A 51 5.01 10.59 -19.33
C ALA A 51 6.15 10.17 -20.27
N MET A 52 7.00 9.23 -19.84
CA MET A 52 8.09 8.71 -20.66
C MET A 52 7.58 8.03 -21.94
N ASN A 53 6.55 7.19 -21.82
CA ASN A 53 5.95 6.49 -22.96
C ASN A 53 5.34 7.48 -23.97
N ALA A 54 4.67 8.54 -23.50
CA ALA A 54 4.14 9.59 -24.36
C ALA A 54 5.26 10.34 -25.10
N ALA A 55 6.33 10.72 -24.40
CA ALA A 55 7.50 11.36 -25.03
C ALA A 55 8.19 10.45 -26.06
N ALA A 56 8.33 9.16 -25.75
CA ALA A 56 8.90 8.18 -26.67
C ALA A 56 8.05 8.02 -27.94
N ARG A 57 6.72 7.93 -27.81
CA ARG A 57 5.79 7.90 -28.96
C ARG A 57 5.90 9.17 -29.82
N ALA A 58 5.92 10.36 -29.19
CA ALA A 58 6.07 11.63 -29.90
C ALA A 58 7.42 11.76 -30.63
N ASN A 59 8.50 11.24 -30.04
CA ASN A 59 9.80 11.22 -30.70
C ASN A 59 9.83 10.29 -31.92
N ARG A 60 9.14 9.13 -31.85
CA ARG A 60 9.05 8.21 -32.99
C ARG A 60 8.27 8.81 -34.16
N SER A 61 7.12 9.44 -33.90
CA SER A 61 6.31 10.05 -34.97
C SER A 61 7.03 11.22 -35.66
N ARG A 62 7.86 11.97 -34.94
CA ARG A 62 8.65 13.09 -35.50
C ARG A 62 9.86 12.66 -36.31
N ARG A 63 10.42 11.47 -36.05
CA ARG A 63 11.58 10.94 -36.78
C ARG A 63 11.31 10.78 -38.27
N GLY A 64 10.09 10.44 -38.66
CA GLY A 64 9.66 10.35 -40.07
C GLY A 64 9.52 11.71 -40.78
N ARG A 65 9.54 12.84 -40.05
CA ARG A 65 9.38 14.21 -40.58
C ARG A 65 10.68 15.02 -40.58
N GLY A 66 11.84 14.38 -40.47
CA GLY A 66 13.15 15.06 -40.52
C GLY A 66 13.50 15.92 -39.29
N ASN A 67 12.62 16.03 -38.28
CA ASN A 67 12.87 16.83 -37.09
C ASN A 67 13.72 16.04 -36.07
N ARG A 68 14.91 16.58 -35.74
CA ARG A 68 15.93 15.91 -34.91
C ARG A 68 15.80 16.18 -33.40
N ARG A 69 14.94 17.12 -32.96
CA ARG A 69 14.88 17.51 -31.54
C ARG A 69 14.04 16.51 -30.72
N ARG A 70 14.72 15.67 -29.92
CA ARG A 70 14.09 14.69 -29.02
C ARG A 70 13.51 15.37 -27.78
N GLN A 71 12.25 15.09 -27.46
CA GLN A 71 11.64 15.41 -26.18
C GLN A 71 12.17 14.45 -25.10
N ARG A 72 12.71 15.00 -24.00
CA ARG A 72 13.20 14.22 -22.85
C ARG A 72 12.54 14.74 -21.58
N VAL A 73 11.75 13.91 -20.91
CA VAL A 73 10.85 14.33 -19.81
C VAL A 73 11.30 13.91 -18.41
N GLY A 74 12.34 13.09 -18.27
CA GLY A 74 12.82 12.57 -16.97
C GLY A 74 12.83 11.04 -16.94
N HIS A 75 12.86 10.45 -15.75
CA HIS A 75 12.72 9.01 -15.52
C HIS A 75 11.72 8.69 -14.40
N VAL A 76 11.57 7.42 -14.00
CA VAL A 76 10.93 7.12 -12.71
C VAL A 76 11.90 7.55 -11.61
N PRO A 77 11.50 8.36 -10.61
CA PRO A 77 12.39 8.77 -9.52
C PRO A 77 13.10 7.58 -8.86
N LYS A 78 14.28 7.82 -8.27
CA LYS A 78 15.14 6.78 -7.67
C LYS A 78 15.49 7.13 -6.22
N PRO A 79 14.51 7.12 -5.30
CA PRO A 79 14.82 7.23 -3.88
C PRO A 79 15.68 6.04 -3.44
N THR A 80 16.50 6.21 -2.40
CA THR A 80 17.26 5.10 -1.80
C THR A 80 16.38 4.18 -0.98
N ALA A 81 15.29 4.72 -0.44
CA ALA A 81 14.33 4.00 0.38
C ALA A 81 12.99 4.75 0.43
N ILE A 82 11.91 4.04 0.75
CA ILE A 82 10.57 4.61 0.94
C ILE A 82 10.06 4.27 2.33
N VAL A 83 9.80 5.28 3.15
CA VAL A 83 9.17 5.10 4.46
C VAL A 83 7.65 5.14 4.31
N ASP A 84 6.97 4.15 4.87
CA ASP A 84 5.50 4.08 4.93
C ASP A 84 5.01 4.28 6.37
N LEU A 85 4.42 5.46 6.64
CA LEU A 85 3.99 5.81 8.00
C LEU A 85 2.72 5.10 8.44
N LEU A 86 1.81 4.73 7.54
CA LEU A 86 0.63 3.95 7.87
C LEU A 86 1.02 2.51 8.23
N ALA A 87 1.93 1.91 7.47
CA ALA A 87 2.51 0.62 7.81
C ALA A 87 3.28 0.69 9.14
N SER A 88 4.09 1.74 9.35
CA SER A 88 4.81 1.96 10.61
C SER A 88 3.85 2.03 11.81
N ALA A 89 2.75 2.78 11.71
CA ALA A 89 1.74 2.84 12.76
C ALA A 89 1.13 1.46 13.06
N ARG A 90 0.81 0.67 12.02
CA ARG A 90 0.27 -0.70 12.16
C ARG A 90 1.25 -1.63 12.86
N ARG A 91 2.54 -1.57 12.50
CA ARG A 91 3.61 -2.34 13.15
C ARG A 91 3.77 -2.01 14.62
N GLN A 92 3.55 -0.76 14.98
CA GLN A 92 3.56 -0.31 16.39
C GLN A 92 2.24 -0.61 17.12
N GLY A 93 1.32 -1.36 16.51
CA GLY A 93 0.11 -1.85 17.17
C GLY A 93 -1.15 -1.02 16.89
N HIS A 94 -1.04 0.08 16.17
CA HIS A 94 -2.20 0.92 15.87
C HIS A 94 -3.05 0.34 14.74
N ILE A 95 -4.34 0.06 15.00
CA ILE A 95 -5.29 -0.39 13.98
C ILE A 95 -6.25 0.77 13.64
N PRO A 96 -5.95 1.57 12.60
CA PRO A 96 -6.78 2.70 12.24
C PRO A 96 -8.09 2.25 11.59
N VAL A 97 -9.20 2.68 12.19
CA VAL A 97 -10.54 2.61 11.61
C VAL A 97 -10.65 3.45 10.32
N ASP A 98 -10.03 4.63 10.34
CA ASP A 98 -9.95 5.54 9.20
C ASP A 98 -8.48 5.70 8.82
N THR A 99 -8.12 5.27 7.61
CA THR A 99 -6.74 5.27 7.13
C THR A 99 -6.28 6.61 6.58
N ARG A 100 -7.14 7.64 6.58
CA ARG A 100 -6.75 8.99 6.14
C ARG A 100 -5.74 9.58 7.12
N ILE A 101 -4.75 10.28 6.58
CA ILE A 101 -3.62 10.86 7.33
C ILE A 101 -4.04 11.63 8.59
N ASN A 102 -5.13 12.40 8.53
CA ASN A 102 -5.65 13.14 9.71
C ASN A 102 -6.07 12.22 10.86
N ALA A 103 -6.73 11.11 10.55
CA ALA A 103 -7.18 10.14 11.55
C ALA A 103 -6.00 9.40 12.16
N VAL A 104 -5.08 8.95 11.31
CA VAL A 104 -3.87 8.23 11.71
C VAL A 104 -2.95 9.11 12.53
N ALA A 105 -2.79 10.39 12.15
CA ALA A 105 -2.04 11.38 12.93
C ALA A 105 -2.56 11.46 14.37
N ASN A 106 -3.87 11.65 14.56
CA ASN A 106 -4.47 11.70 15.89
C ASN A 106 -4.28 10.37 16.65
N LEU A 107 -4.42 9.23 15.96
CA LEU A 107 -4.23 7.90 16.56
C LEU A 107 -2.81 7.68 17.09
N VAL A 108 -1.80 8.23 16.42
CA VAL A 108 -0.37 8.12 16.83
C VAL A 108 0.09 9.28 17.71
N GLY A 109 -0.82 10.18 18.12
CA GLY A 109 -0.51 11.29 19.04
C GLY A 109 -0.06 12.59 18.36
N VAL A 110 -0.16 12.72 17.05
CA VAL A 110 0.08 13.97 16.31
C VAL A 110 -1.23 14.73 16.14
N ALA A 111 -1.31 15.92 16.75
CA ALA A 111 -2.50 16.76 16.67
C ALA A 111 -2.90 17.05 15.22
N SER A 112 -4.14 16.70 14.86
CA SER A 112 -4.70 16.93 13.54
C SER A 112 -6.19 17.28 13.65
N THR A 113 -6.67 18.10 12.73
CA THR A 113 -8.10 18.26 12.51
C THR A 113 -8.75 16.90 12.23
N PRO A 114 -10.02 16.69 12.63
CA PRO A 114 -10.75 15.48 12.32
C PRO A 114 -10.72 15.15 10.82
N PRO A 115 -10.80 13.85 10.45
CA PRO A 115 -10.80 13.47 9.05
C PRO A 115 -12.16 13.73 8.38
N THR A 116 -13.21 13.98 9.17
CA THR A 116 -14.56 14.30 8.68
C THR A 116 -14.58 15.63 7.93
N ALA A 117 -15.47 15.74 6.94
CA ALA A 117 -15.64 16.99 6.21
C ALA A 117 -16.18 18.09 7.15
N SER A 118 -15.57 19.26 7.12
CA SER A 118 -16.00 20.44 7.88
C SER A 118 -16.14 21.66 6.96
N THR A 119 -16.92 22.65 7.38
CA THR A 119 -17.05 23.94 6.69
C THR A 119 -15.76 24.76 6.75
N GLU A 120 -15.05 24.69 7.87
CA GLU A 120 -13.72 25.30 8.03
C GLU A 120 -12.74 24.80 6.97
N ARG A 121 -12.76 23.50 6.67
CA ARG A 121 -11.93 22.90 5.62
C ARG A 121 -12.27 23.42 4.22
N ILE A 122 -13.53 23.74 3.94
CA ILE A 122 -13.96 24.25 2.63
C ILE A 122 -13.37 25.65 2.38
N GLY A 123 -13.18 26.46 3.42
CA GLY A 123 -12.63 27.81 3.32
C GLY A 123 -11.11 27.88 3.19
N GLU A 124 -10.39 26.78 3.41
CA GLU A 124 -8.93 26.75 3.40
C GLU A 124 -8.36 26.58 1.97
N PRO A 125 -7.47 27.48 1.51
CA PRO A 125 -6.82 27.38 0.21
C PRO A 125 -6.11 26.05 -0.01
N GLU A 126 -6.14 25.53 -1.24
CA GLU A 126 -5.54 24.21 -1.55
C GLU A 126 -4.05 24.16 -1.26
N ALA A 127 -3.30 25.23 -1.59
CA ALA A 127 -1.87 25.30 -1.35
C ALA A 127 -1.53 25.19 0.15
N ASP A 128 -2.29 25.89 1.00
CA ASP A 128 -2.10 25.88 2.45
C ASP A 128 -2.44 24.49 3.03
N PHE A 129 -3.53 23.89 2.56
CA PHE A 129 -3.89 22.54 2.96
C PHE A 129 -2.82 21.51 2.58
N SER A 130 -2.39 21.50 1.32
CA SER A 130 -1.39 20.56 0.83
C SER A 130 -0.05 20.75 1.56
N ARG A 131 0.32 22.00 1.87
CA ARG A 131 1.48 22.29 2.72
C ARG A 131 1.30 21.77 4.15
N GLY A 132 0.12 21.97 4.74
CA GLY A 132 -0.24 21.46 6.07
C GLY A 132 -0.20 19.93 6.15
N GLN A 133 -0.69 19.23 5.12
CA GLN A 133 -0.57 17.77 5.02
C GLN A 133 0.89 17.31 4.94
N THR A 134 1.73 18.04 4.19
CA THR A 134 3.17 17.75 4.12
C THR A 134 3.85 17.94 5.47
N LEU A 135 3.53 19.02 6.20
CA LEU A 135 4.06 19.24 7.56
C LEU A 135 3.59 18.18 8.56
N LYS A 136 2.34 17.74 8.43
CA LYS A 136 1.79 16.65 9.24
C LYS A 136 2.53 15.34 9.01
N LEU A 137 2.86 15.03 7.76
CA LEU A 137 3.67 13.87 7.41
C LEU A 137 5.03 13.90 8.12
N VAL A 138 5.67 15.07 8.18
CA VAL A 138 6.93 15.26 8.92
C VAL A 138 6.73 15.05 10.43
N ALA A 139 5.67 15.60 11.01
CA ALA A 139 5.38 15.41 12.43
C ALA A 139 5.11 13.93 12.78
N MET A 140 4.36 13.21 11.93
CA MET A 140 4.12 11.77 12.09
C MET A 140 5.40 10.96 11.97
N TYR A 141 6.29 11.30 11.03
CA TYR A 141 7.60 10.66 10.91
C TYR A 141 8.40 10.80 12.22
N LEU A 142 8.50 12.01 12.76
CA LEU A 142 9.23 12.26 14.01
C LEU A 142 8.60 11.55 15.21
N GLN A 143 7.26 11.47 15.26
CA GLN A 143 6.52 10.79 16.32
C GLN A 143 6.73 9.27 16.29
N LEU A 144 6.75 8.66 15.10
CA LEU A 144 6.86 7.21 14.93
C LEU A 144 8.30 6.71 14.92
N ALA A 145 9.28 7.55 14.55
CA ALA A 145 10.68 7.16 14.40
C ALA A 145 11.28 6.42 15.62
N PRO A 146 11.03 6.83 16.88
CA PRO A 146 11.55 6.12 18.05
C PRO A 146 11.05 4.68 18.19
N GLY A 147 9.85 4.37 17.67
CA GLY A 147 9.26 3.03 17.69
C GLY A 147 9.65 2.14 16.50
N GLY A 148 10.52 2.64 15.61
CA GLY A 148 10.90 1.98 14.37
C GLY A 148 9.96 2.30 13.21
N LEU A 149 10.54 2.48 12.02
CA LEU A 149 9.82 2.81 10.79
C LEU A 149 9.86 1.63 9.83
N VAL A 150 8.77 1.44 9.10
CA VAL A 150 8.73 0.55 7.93
C VAL A 150 9.39 1.27 6.77
N GLU A 151 10.57 0.78 6.41
CA GLU A 151 11.36 1.23 5.27
C GLU A 151 11.34 0.17 4.17
N LEU A 152 10.98 0.58 2.96
CA LEU A 152 10.85 -0.28 1.79
C LEU A 152 11.95 0.06 0.79
N ASN A 153 12.62 -0.96 0.27
CA ASN A 153 13.52 -0.81 -0.87
C ASN A 153 12.70 -0.74 -2.17
N PRO A 154 12.81 0.33 -2.98
CA PRO A 154 12.07 0.46 -4.24
C PRO A 154 12.31 -0.67 -5.24
N GLU A 155 13.45 -1.35 -5.18
CA GLU A 155 13.79 -2.47 -6.07
C GLU A 155 13.00 -3.75 -5.73
N ASP A 156 12.57 -3.89 -4.48
CA ASP A 156 11.79 -5.02 -3.99
C ASP A 156 10.27 -4.81 -4.17
N LEU A 157 9.87 -3.72 -4.83
CA LEU A 157 8.47 -3.39 -5.09
C LEU A 157 8.06 -3.72 -6.53
N ALA A 158 6.86 -4.28 -6.66
CA ALA A 158 6.22 -4.60 -7.93
C ALA A 158 4.78 -4.05 -7.98
N PRO A 159 4.28 -3.69 -9.17
CA PRO A 159 2.88 -3.34 -9.34
C PRO A 159 1.99 -4.57 -9.18
N ASP A 160 0.92 -4.44 -8.38
CA ASP A 160 -0.21 -5.36 -8.42
C ASP A 160 -1.08 -5.15 -9.67
N ALA A 161 -2.18 -5.89 -9.79
CA ALA A 161 -3.11 -5.79 -10.91
C ALA A 161 -3.74 -4.40 -11.10
N PHE A 162 -3.73 -3.56 -10.06
CA PHE A 162 -4.26 -2.20 -10.06
C PHE A 162 -3.16 -1.13 -10.17
N GLY A 163 -1.89 -1.54 -10.18
CA GLY A 163 -0.72 -0.65 -10.26
C GLY A 163 -0.24 -0.12 -8.91
N LEU A 164 -0.81 -0.58 -7.79
CA LEU A 164 -0.29 -0.27 -6.46
C LEU A 164 1.07 -0.96 -6.29
N GLN A 165 2.06 -0.26 -5.73
CA GLN A 165 3.38 -0.84 -5.51
C GLN A 165 3.38 -1.61 -4.20
N ARG A 166 3.50 -2.93 -4.28
CA ARG A 166 3.57 -3.82 -3.12
C ARG A 166 4.88 -4.58 -3.16
N SER A 167 5.24 -5.24 -2.07
CA SER A 167 6.40 -6.16 -2.07
C SER A 167 6.28 -7.20 -3.19
N SER A 168 7.41 -7.55 -3.78
CA SER A 168 7.52 -8.63 -4.76
C SER A 168 7.00 -9.94 -4.18
N ILE A 169 7.31 -10.24 -2.91
CA ILE A 169 6.80 -11.40 -2.16
C ILE A 169 5.28 -11.50 -2.25
N ARG A 170 4.56 -10.43 -1.89
CA ARG A 170 3.09 -10.41 -1.92
C ARG A 170 2.54 -10.52 -3.35
N VAL A 171 3.15 -9.83 -4.30
CA VAL A 171 2.72 -9.82 -5.70
C VAL A 171 2.93 -11.19 -6.37
N ASP A 172 4.06 -11.84 -6.10
CA ASP A 172 4.40 -13.12 -6.68
C ASP A 172 3.59 -14.25 -6.02
N ALA A 173 3.37 -14.19 -4.71
CA ALA A 173 2.50 -15.13 -4.00
C ALA A 173 1.05 -15.10 -4.54
N GLU A 174 0.51 -13.92 -4.86
CA GLU A 174 -0.83 -13.79 -5.46
C GLU A 174 -0.90 -14.42 -6.87
N LYS A 175 0.19 -14.31 -7.64
CA LYS A 175 0.27 -14.86 -9.01
C LYS A 175 0.55 -16.36 -9.03
N ALA A 176 1.06 -16.92 -7.94
CA ALA A 176 1.42 -18.31 -7.86
C ALA A 176 0.19 -19.21 -8.08
N PRO A 177 0.33 -20.31 -8.84
CA PRO A 177 -0.74 -21.28 -8.98
C PRO A 177 -1.10 -21.88 -7.62
N ALA A 178 -2.34 -22.35 -7.47
CA ALA A 178 -2.74 -23.07 -6.28
C ALA A 178 -1.86 -24.32 -6.08
N VAL A 179 -1.42 -24.55 -4.84
CA VAL A 179 -0.53 -25.67 -4.48
C VAL A 179 -1.24 -27.03 -4.58
N GLY A 180 -2.58 -27.04 -4.52
CA GLY A 180 -3.41 -28.23 -4.60
C GLY A 180 -4.90 -27.90 -4.50
N ALA A 181 -5.74 -28.94 -4.35
CA ALA A 181 -7.16 -28.73 -4.07
C ALA A 181 -7.34 -28.13 -2.68
N ASN A 182 -8.17 -27.10 -2.57
CA ASN A 182 -8.46 -26.46 -1.30
C ASN A 182 -9.38 -27.38 -0.46
N PRO A 183 -8.94 -27.85 0.73
CA PRO A 183 -9.71 -28.77 1.56
C PRO A 183 -10.88 -28.10 2.32
N GLY A 184 -11.05 -26.77 2.18
CA GLY A 184 -12.13 -26.02 2.79
C GLY A 184 -11.65 -25.08 3.91
N HIS A 185 -12.59 -24.68 4.76
CA HIS A 185 -12.34 -23.72 5.84
C HIS A 185 -11.49 -24.28 6.97
N LEU A 186 -10.73 -23.41 7.64
CA LEU A 186 -9.96 -23.76 8.83
C LEU A 186 -10.88 -24.37 9.89
N GLY A 187 -10.61 -25.61 10.26
CA GLY A 187 -11.28 -26.34 11.32
C GLY A 187 -10.39 -26.57 12.55
N LYS A 188 -10.88 -27.38 13.50
CA LYS A 188 -10.15 -27.70 14.74
C LYS A 188 -8.82 -28.45 14.52
N GLY A 189 -8.65 -29.08 13.36
CA GLY A 189 -7.44 -29.82 12.99
C GLY A 189 -6.27 -28.94 12.56
N GLY A 190 -6.43 -27.62 12.51
CA GLY A 190 -5.39 -26.68 12.08
C GLY A 190 -5.35 -26.46 10.57
N LEU A 191 -4.25 -25.88 10.10
CA LEU A 191 -4.02 -25.58 8.69
C LEU A 191 -3.61 -26.84 7.91
N LEU A 192 -4.18 -27.00 6.73
CA LEU A 192 -3.90 -28.12 5.82
C LEU A 192 -3.32 -27.58 4.51
N ARG A 193 -2.40 -28.36 3.90
CA ARG A 193 -1.84 -28.04 2.58
C ARG A 193 -2.95 -27.79 1.55
N GLY A 194 -2.76 -26.78 0.71
CA GLY A 194 -3.73 -26.37 -0.31
C GLY A 194 -4.81 -25.38 0.18
N MET A 195 -4.94 -25.14 1.49
CA MET A 195 -5.85 -24.11 2.00
C MET A 195 -5.49 -22.72 1.46
N GLU A 196 -6.52 -21.90 1.20
CA GLU A 196 -6.36 -20.51 0.79
C GLU A 196 -6.37 -19.57 1.99
N PHE A 197 -5.38 -18.69 2.07
CA PHE A 197 -5.33 -17.67 3.13
C PHE A 197 -5.23 -16.26 2.56
N VAL A 198 -5.80 -15.31 3.29
CA VAL A 198 -5.78 -13.89 2.97
C VAL A 198 -5.22 -13.13 4.16
N VAL A 199 -4.27 -12.23 3.92
CA VAL A 199 -3.74 -11.32 4.96
C VAL A 199 -4.36 -9.94 4.77
N SER A 200 -4.95 -9.40 5.84
CA SER A 200 -5.45 -8.03 5.89
C SER A 200 -4.33 -7.03 6.16
N ASP A 201 -4.63 -5.74 5.98
CA ASP A 201 -3.65 -4.69 6.25
C ASP A 201 -3.67 -4.24 7.74
N ASP A 202 -4.63 -4.69 8.55
CA ASP A 202 -4.74 -4.41 9.99
C ASP A 202 -4.04 -5.47 10.84
N ILE A 203 -2.76 -5.65 10.56
CA ILE A 203 -1.87 -6.62 11.22
C ILE A 203 -0.58 -5.95 11.68
N ALA A 204 -0.08 -6.33 12.85
CA ALA A 204 1.18 -5.82 13.38
C ALA A 204 2.41 -6.65 12.96
N LEU A 205 2.25 -7.94 12.72
CA LEU A 205 3.30 -8.77 12.10
C LEU A 205 3.54 -8.37 10.65
N ASP A 206 4.65 -8.82 10.08
CA ASP A 206 4.97 -8.49 8.70
C ASP A 206 4.04 -9.25 7.79
N PRO A 207 3.25 -8.56 6.93
CA PRO A 207 2.50 -9.27 5.92
C PRO A 207 3.41 -10.16 5.07
N ASP A 208 4.64 -9.73 4.77
CA ASP A 208 5.56 -10.51 3.93
C ASP A 208 6.06 -11.77 4.64
N GLU A 209 6.37 -11.71 5.95
CA GLU A 209 6.77 -12.88 6.74
C GLU A 209 5.62 -13.90 6.83
N LEU A 210 4.38 -13.43 7.03
CA LEU A 210 3.22 -14.31 7.10
C LEU A 210 2.89 -14.94 5.74
N ILE A 211 2.99 -14.14 4.67
CA ILE A 211 2.75 -14.63 3.30
C ILE A 211 3.81 -15.67 2.94
N ASP A 212 5.09 -15.37 3.16
CA ASP A 212 6.19 -16.28 2.86
C ASP A 212 6.08 -17.58 3.69
N ALA A 213 5.82 -17.48 5.00
CA ALA A 213 5.66 -18.64 5.86
C ALA A 213 4.48 -19.53 5.42
N GLY A 214 3.33 -18.93 5.10
CA GLY A 214 2.16 -19.67 4.62
C GLY A 214 2.41 -20.37 3.29
N VAL A 215 3.03 -19.68 2.33
CA VAL A 215 3.38 -20.24 1.02
C VAL A 215 4.38 -21.39 1.16
N ARG A 216 5.42 -21.24 1.98
CA ARG A 216 6.40 -22.32 2.26
C ARG A 216 5.77 -23.53 2.93
N ALA A 217 4.75 -23.35 3.75
CA ALA A 217 3.98 -24.45 4.35
C ALA A 217 2.97 -25.11 3.39
N GLY A 218 2.94 -24.70 2.12
CA GLY A 218 2.07 -25.28 1.10
C GLY A 218 0.65 -24.74 1.11
N LEU A 219 0.44 -23.56 1.69
CA LEU A 219 -0.81 -22.80 1.57
C LEU A 219 -0.80 -21.94 0.30
N THR A 220 -1.98 -21.50 -0.11
CA THR A 220 -2.16 -20.65 -1.28
C THR A 220 -2.55 -19.25 -0.84
N TYR A 221 -1.69 -18.25 -1.08
CA TYR A 221 -2.02 -16.86 -0.79
C TYR A 221 -3.02 -16.30 -1.81
N ARG A 222 -4.00 -15.53 -1.31
CA ARG A 222 -4.89 -14.72 -2.12
C ARG A 222 -5.00 -13.30 -1.57
N GLU A 223 -5.06 -12.31 -2.46
CA GLU A 223 -5.24 -10.91 -2.09
C GLU A 223 -6.71 -10.62 -1.75
N LYS A 224 -7.64 -11.32 -2.41
CA LYS A 224 -9.10 -11.11 -2.30
C LYS A 224 -9.76 -12.22 -1.48
N VAL A 225 -10.61 -11.83 -0.53
CA VAL A 225 -11.50 -12.75 0.19
C VAL A 225 -12.64 -13.23 -0.72
N THR A 226 -12.74 -14.54 -0.89
CA THR A 226 -13.81 -15.23 -1.63
C THR A 226 -14.58 -16.18 -0.68
N ARG A 227 -15.49 -17.01 -1.21
CA ARG A 227 -16.12 -18.08 -0.40
C ARG A 227 -15.20 -19.31 -0.25
N GLU A 228 -14.19 -19.42 -1.11
CA GLU A 228 -13.21 -20.50 -1.11
C GLU A 228 -12.08 -20.23 -0.11
N THR A 229 -11.87 -18.97 0.29
CA THR A 229 -10.90 -18.60 1.32
C THR A 229 -11.07 -19.46 2.58
N SER A 230 -10.00 -20.16 2.98
CA SER A 230 -10.02 -21.07 4.12
C SER A 230 -9.87 -20.33 5.45
N VAL A 231 -9.07 -19.26 5.46
CA VAL A 231 -8.80 -18.44 6.64
C VAL A 231 -8.43 -17.01 6.25
N THR A 232 -8.88 -16.04 7.04
CA THR A 232 -8.43 -14.64 6.94
C THR A 232 -7.61 -14.28 8.18
N VAL A 233 -6.43 -13.71 7.95
CA VAL A 233 -5.49 -13.28 9.00
C VAL A 233 -5.68 -11.78 9.24
N THR A 234 -6.09 -11.39 10.45
CA THR A 234 -6.32 -10.00 10.87
C THR A 234 -6.24 -9.86 12.39
N ASP A 235 -5.64 -8.77 12.88
CA ASP A 235 -5.58 -8.50 14.33
C ASP A 235 -6.79 -7.71 14.83
N ALA A 236 -7.71 -7.29 13.94
CA ALA A 236 -8.81 -6.38 14.29
C ALA A 236 -9.72 -6.94 15.40
N ILE A 237 -10.09 -8.22 15.34
CA ILE A 237 -10.93 -8.85 16.37
C ILE A 237 -10.18 -8.89 17.71
N GLN A 238 -8.92 -9.36 17.70
CA GLN A 238 -8.11 -9.50 18.90
C GLN A 238 -7.91 -8.15 19.61
N ARG A 239 -7.80 -7.06 18.84
CA ARG A 239 -7.64 -5.71 19.36
C ARG A 239 -8.94 -4.96 19.62
N GLY A 240 -10.10 -5.59 19.43
CA GLY A 240 -11.40 -4.96 19.62
C GLY A 240 -11.68 -3.80 18.67
N ALA A 241 -11.06 -3.81 17.48
CA ALA A 241 -11.25 -2.79 16.46
C ALA A 241 -12.45 -3.14 15.56
N ASP A 242 -13.10 -2.11 15.01
CA ASP A 242 -14.16 -2.30 14.02
C ASP A 242 -13.64 -3.04 12.77
N LEU A 243 -14.36 -4.05 12.33
CA LEU A 243 -14.02 -4.77 11.11
C LEU A 243 -14.20 -3.89 9.87
N ARG A 244 -13.15 -3.78 9.05
CA ARG A 244 -13.17 -3.08 7.77
C ARG A 244 -12.46 -3.87 6.67
N GLY A 245 -12.69 -3.47 5.42
CA GLY A 245 -12.04 -4.07 4.25
C GLY A 245 -12.15 -5.60 4.22
N LYS A 246 -10.99 -6.28 4.13
CA LYS A 246 -10.91 -7.74 4.07
C LYS A 246 -11.51 -8.42 5.30
N ALA A 247 -11.23 -7.91 6.51
CA ALA A 247 -11.76 -8.47 7.75
C ALA A 247 -13.29 -8.43 7.81
N MET A 248 -13.89 -7.31 7.42
CA MET A 248 -15.36 -7.19 7.31
C MET A 248 -15.94 -8.15 6.27
N HIS A 249 -15.28 -8.32 5.12
CA HIS A 249 -15.74 -9.23 4.08
C HIS A 249 -15.64 -10.71 4.47
N ALA A 250 -14.60 -11.08 5.21
CA ALA A 250 -14.43 -12.43 5.78
C ALA A 250 -15.54 -12.74 6.77
N HIS A 251 -15.80 -11.84 7.73
CA HIS A 251 -16.87 -11.99 8.70
C HIS A 251 -18.25 -12.13 8.03
N ARG A 252 -18.55 -11.31 7.00
CA ARG A 252 -19.83 -11.41 6.26
C ARG A 252 -20.02 -12.70 5.47
N LYS A 253 -18.94 -13.44 5.23
CA LYS A 253 -18.93 -14.69 4.47
C LYS A 253 -18.73 -15.91 5.39
N ASP A 254 -18.73 -15.70 6.70
CA ASP A 254 -18.45 -16.72 7.72
C ASP A 254 -17.10 -17.43 7.51
N ILE A 255 -16.11 -16.70 6.97
CA ILE A 255 -14.75 -17.21 6.81
C ILE A 255 -14.05 -17.17 8.18
N PRO A 256 -13.37 -18.25 8.61
CA PRO A 256 -12.58 -18.23 9.84
C PRO A 256 -11.58 -17.08 9.87
N ILE A 257 -11.50 -16.41 11.01
CA ILE A 257 -10.57 -15.31 11.26
C ILE A 257 -9.63 -15.69 12.40
N VAL A 258 -8.34 -15.44 12.20
CA VAL A 258 -7.28 -15.63 13.21
C VAL A 258 -6.38 -14.39 13.25
N SER A 259 -5.71 -14.14 14.39
CA SER A 259 -4.68 -13.10 14.47
C SER A 259 -3.41 -13.50 13.72
N GLY A 260 -2.52 -12.54 13.49
CA GLY A 260 -1.19 -12.81 12.92
C GLY A 260 -0.41 -13.84 13.71
N ASP A 261 -0.36 -13.68 15.04
CA ASP A 261 0.35 -14.60 15.93
C ASP A 261 -0.24 -16.01 15.90
N GLU A 262 -1.58 -16.11 15.87
CA GLU A 262 -2.26 -17.40 15.76
C GLU A 262 -1.98 -18.06 14.42
N PHE A 263 -2.01 -17.31 13.31
CA PHE A 263 -1.67 -17.83 12.00
C PHE A 263 -0.23 -18.34 11.96
N ALA A 264 0.74 -17.56 12.45
CA ALA A 264 2.14 -17.97 12.51
C ALA A 264 2.33 -19.25 13.34
N ARG A 265 1.63 -19.36 14.48
CA ARG A 265 1.63 -20.58 15.30
C ARG A 265 1.04 -21.77 14.56
N LEU A 266 -0.09 -21.60 13.87
CA LEU A 266 -0.73 -22.68 13.09
C LEU A 266 0.15 -23.14 11.94
N VAL A 267 0.82 -22.20 11.25
CA VAL A 267 1.78 -22.52 10.18
C VAL A 267 2.96 -23.30 10.73
N GLY A 268 3.50 -22.92 11.90
CA GLY A 268 4.59 -23.66 12.56
C GLY A 268 4.22 -25.06 13.05
N GLN A 269 2.92 -25.39 13.12
CA GLN A 269 2.41 -26.73 13.46
C GLN A 269 2.18 -27.61 12.23
N MET A 270 2.22 -27.03 11.02
CA MET A 270 2.13 -27.81 9.79
C MET A 270 3.41 -28.64 9.67
N GLU A 271 3.26 -29.94 9.42
CA GLU A 271 4.41 -30.81 9.15
C GLU A 271 5.24 -30.22 8.00
N SER A 272 6.55 -30.13 8.21
CA SER A 272 7.46 -29.64 7.18
C SER A 272 7.34 -30.54 5.96
N ALA A 273 7.03 -29.96 4.81
CA ALA A 273 6.98 -30.71 3.56
C ALA A 273 8.38 -31.32 3.29
N GLU A 274 8.50 -32.64 3.41
CA GLU A 274 9.55 -33.40 2.73
C GLU A 274 9.37 -33.32 1.21
#